data_AF-A0A6G0HRB4-F1
#
_entry.id   AF-A0A6G0HRB4-F1
#
_cell.length_a   1.000
_cell.length_b   1.000
_cell.length_c   1.000
_cell.angle_alpha   90.00
_cell.angle_beta   90.00
_cell.angle_gamma   90.00
#
_symmetry.space_group_name_H-M   'P 1'
#
loop_
_entity.id
_entity.type
_entity.pdbx_description
1 polymer ?
#
loop_
_entity_poly.entity_id
_entity_poly.type
_entity_poly.pdbx_seq_one_letter_code
_entity_poly.pdbx_strand_id
1 'polypeptide(L)'
;MLDVERGSRNRRRERGREGEREREGGRQGRSEKTSTQTCRTSPPGTSRHISRIAYYTEYDRHLAAAVSAGKTMATAYLDPNLNHALLGGAKSRLSAGGSDRTMAGSVDRVLKVCHHFETNTENSCWSSNIRYGDATDIRGIIQKILDIHKVRWTSCFGLRLSNTQSRDQVHWLHPDMGVSHVREKYEQARPNEEWRYELRIRYLPKGFVQQFTEDKPTLNYFYHQVKNDYMTEIGEQVEQDIALKLGCLEIRRFFKEMRGNALDKKSNYELLEKDVGLRRFFPKDLLDSVKAKTLRKLIQQTFKQVANLNDEQCILKFLEILAPIYRYDKECFKCALGSSWVIQVELAIGPEEGISYLTDKGSTPTHLANFNQVQSIQYSAMEEKDRKGMLQLNVAGAAEPLTVTTASLTMAENLADLIDGYCRLVSMETHSFIVRVQKEGERALPSIPKVSNNEKKLEAVRSGVRAISVSDSPPNGILGSLYWTVSGGACPQNCDVAE
;
A
#
# COMPACT_ATOMS: atom_id res chain seq x y z
N MET A 1 -53.79 22.31 43.42
CA MET A 1 -54.67 22.62 44.56
C MET A 1 -54.23 21.73 45.71
N LEU A 2 -53.43 22.28 46.63
CA LEU A 2 -52.82 21.61 47.79
C LEU A 2 -51.83 20.47 47.42
N ASP A 3 -50.58 20.37 47.89
CA ASP A 3 -49.88 20.69 49.16
C ASP A 3 -50.02 19.66 50.30
N VAL A 4 -49.00 19.72 51.18
CA VAL A 4 -48.85 19.04 52.49
C VAL A 4 -48.34 17.58 52.44
N GLU A 5 -47.49 17.10 53.36
CA GLU A 5 -46.23 17.59 53.94
C GLU A 5 -45.71 16.53 54.97
N ARG A 6 -44.40 16.58 55.30
CA ARG A 6 -43.76 16.15 56.57
C ARG A 6 -43.79 14.67 57.02
N GLY A 7 -42.65 14.24 57.59
CA GLY A 7 -42.49 12.93 58.24
C GLY A 7 -41.18 12.76 59.05
N SER A 8 -40.67 13.82 59.67
CA SER A 8 -39.30 13.86 60.23
C SER A 8 -39.21 13.50 61.72
N ARG A 9 -38.23 12.67 62.14
CA ARG A 9 -37.21 12.94 63.20
C ARG A 9 -36.51 11.72 63.86
N ASN A 10 -35.17 11.74 63.80
CA ASN A 10 -34.19 11.50 64.89
C ASN A 10 -34.56 10.73 66.19
N ARG A 11 -33.71 9.74 66.53
CA ARG A 11 -32.88 9.62 67.77
C ARG A 11 -31.75 8.61 67.48
N ARG A 12 -30.43 8.89 67.61
CA ARG A 12 -29.54 9.29 68.75
C ARG A 12 -29.10 8.14 69.68
N ARG A 13 -27.79 7.82 69.63
CA ARG A 13 -26.85 7.53 70.76
C ARG A 13 -27.07 6.20 71.54
N GLU A 14 -26.11 5.60 72.26
CA GLU A 14 -24.67 5.89 72.56
C GLU A 14 -23.92 4.65 73.11
N ARG A 15 -22.58 4.58 72.95
CA ARG A 15 -21.56 3.82 73.75
C ARG A 15 -21.68 2.27 73.82
N GLY A 16 -20.60 1.49 73.95
CA GLY A 16 -19.15 1.78 73.88
C GLY A 16 -18.30 0.87 74.80
N ARG A 17 -16.96 0.99 74.71
CA ARG A 17 -15.92 0.51 75.68
C ARG A 17 -15.68 -1.01 75.76
N GLU A 18 -14.56 -1.54 76.26
CA GLU A 18 -13.15 -1.10 76.46
C GLU A 18 -12.29 -2.38 76.63
N GLY A 19 -10.94 -2.32 76.52
CA GLY A 19 -10.09 -3.52 76.74
C GLY A 19 -8.61 -3.38 76.35
N GLU A 20 -7.82 -2.70 77.17
CA GLU A 20 -6.36 -2.55 77.00
C GLU A 20 -5.55 -3.55 77.86
N ARG A 21 -4.31 -3.86 77.42
CA ARG A 21 -3.01 -3.87 78.17
C ARG A 21 -2.01 -4.86 77.52
N GLU A 22 -0.80 -4.42 77.15
CA GLU A 22 0.43 -4.28 77.97
C GLU A 22 0.95 -5.64 78.49
N ARG A 23 2.24 -6.00 78.41
CA ARG A 23 3.48 -5.18 78.43
C ARG A 23 4.75 -5.88 77.90
N GLU A 24 5.75 -5.06 77.55
CA GLU A 24 7.23 -5.18 77.71
C GLU A 24 8.03 -6.49 77.51
N GLY A 25 9.27 -6.35 77.02
CA GLY A 25 10.36 -7.35 77.14
C GLY A 25 11.09 -7.68 75.82
N GLY A 26 12.35 -7.28 75.66
CA GLY A 26 13.15 -7.53 74.45
C GLY A 26 14.63 -7.82 74.70
N ARG A 27 15.41 -8.10 73.65
CA ARG A 27 16.89 -8.19 73.69
C ARG A 27 17.54 -8.02 72.31
N GLN A 28 18.85 -7.71 72.29
CA GLN A 28 19.62 -7.44 71.07
C GLN A 28 20.01 -8.72 70.29
N GLY A 29 20.25 -8.57 68.98
CA GLY A 29 20.86 -9.60 68.12
C GLY A 29 21.49 -9.00 66.86
N ARG A 30 22.75 -9.34 66.59
CA ARG A 30 23.60 -8.80 65.50
C ARG A 30 24.16 -9.97 64.69
N SER A 31 24.07 -9.94 63.35
CA SER A 31 25.10 -10.39 62.38
C SER A 31 24.54 -10.43 60.95
N GLU A 32 25.39 -10.20 59.96
CA GLU A 32 25.19 -10.71 58.60
C GLU A 32 25.38 -12.25 58.57
N LYS A 33 24.82 -12.95 57.57
CA LYS A 33 25.64 -13.73 56.62
C LYS A 33 24.87 -14.35 55.45
N THR A 34 25.67 -14.61 54.41
CA THR A 34 25.39 -15.18 53.09
C THR A 34 24.65 -16.51 53.02
N SER A 35 23.78 -16.59 52.00
CA SER A 35 23.64 -17.69 51.02
C SER A 35 23.31 -19.13 51.49
N THR A 36 22.25 -19.69 50.93
CA THR A 36 22.27 -21.11 50.49
C THR A 36 21.32 -21.34 49.31
N GLN A 37 21.70 -22.23 48.42
CA GLN A 37 21.06 -22.48 47.12
C GLN A 37 20.21 -23.75 47.18
N THR A 38 18.92 -23.68 46.85
CA THR A 38 18.04 -24.86 46.73
C THR A 38 17.36 -24.88 45.36
N CYS A 39 17.91 -25.68 44.45
CA CYS A 39 17.30 -25.93 43.15
C CYS A 39 16.00 -26.75 43.30
N ARG A 40 14.91 -26.29 42.71
CA ARG A 40 13.77 -27.14 42.33
C ARG A 40 13.47 -26.93 40.84
N THR A 41 13.76 -27.95 40.05
CA THR A 41 13.54 -27.97 38.60
C THR A 41 12.06 -28.11 38.27
N SER A 42 11.56 -27.22 37.42
CA SER A 42 10.21 -27.26 36.82
C SER A 42 10.33 -27.47 35.31
N PRO A 43 9.36 -28.12 34.64
CA PRO A 43 9.57 -28.70 33.31
C PRO A 43 9.72 -27.67 32.17
N PRO A 44 10.48 -27.99 31.11
CA PRO A 44 10.85 -27.06 30.04
C PRO A 44 9.75 -26.82 29.01
N GLY A 45 8.67 -26.13 29.40
CA GLY A 45 7.51 -25.84 28.52
C GLY A 45 7.28 -24.36 28.14
N THR A 46 7.93 -23.40 28.81
CA THR A 46 7.55 -21.98 28.75
C THR A 46 8.59 -21.03 28.17
N SER A 47 9.84 -21.46 27.97
CA SER A 47 10.96 -20.55 27.64
C SER A 47 10.92 -20.01 26.18
N ARG A 48 10.46 -20.81 25.21
CA ARG A 48 10.62 -20.50 23.77
C ARG A 48 9.85 -19.28 23.25
N HIS A 49 8.75 -18.87 23.87
CA HIS A 49 8.03 -17.66 23.44
C HIS A 49 8.70 -16.35 23.89
N ILE A 50 9.61 -16.38 24.89
CA ILE A 50 10.29 -15.18 25.38
C ILE A 50 11.50 -14.84 24.50
N SER A 51 12.16 -15.85 23.92
CA SER A 51 13.35 -15.69 23.08
C SER A 51 13.16 -14.72 21.91
N ARG A 52 11.94 -14.62 21.36
CA ARG A 52 11.62 -13.71 20.25
C ARG A 52 11.43 -12.26 20.70
N ILE A 53 10.92 -12.04 21.91
CA ILE A 53 10.83 -10.71 22.53
C ILE A 53 12.24 -10.20 22.90
N ALA A 54 13.07 -11.07 23.49
CA ALA A 54 14.45 -10.75 23.85
C ALA A 54 15.28 -10.28 22.64
N TYR A 55 15.06 -10.86 21.46
CA TYR A 55 15.77 -10.52 20.22
C TYR A 55 15.59 -9.06 19.76
N TYR A 56 14.49 -8.40 20.14
CA TYR A 56 14.30 -6.96 19.90
C TYR A 56 15.03 -6.11 20.95
N THR A 57 15.04 -6.54 22.23
CA THR A 57 15.56 -5.75 23.36
C THR A 57 17.08 -5.58 23.43
N GLU A 58 17.86 -6.33 22.63
CA GLU A 58 19.32 -6.33 22.72
C GLU A 58 19.98 -5.32 21.77
N TYR A 59 19.33 -4.94 20.67
CA TYR A 59 19.85 -3.96 19.71
C TYR A 59 19.66 -2.51 20.19
N ASP A 60 18.47 -2.19 20.70
CA ASP A 60 18.07 -0.82 21.07
C ASP A 60 18.85 -0.22 22.25
N ARG A 61 19.48 -1.06 23.09
CA ARG A 61 20.33 -0.58 24.19
C ARG A 61 21.53 0.23 23.70
N HIS A 62 21.96 0.01 22.45
CA HIS A 62 23.01 0.80 21.79
C HIS A 62 22.46 2.09 21.17
N LEU A 63 21.21 2.11 20.69
CA LEU A 63 20.59 3.29 20.09
C LEU A 63 20.15 4.32 21.14
N ALA A 64 19.55 3.86 22.25
CA ALA A 64 19.15 4.71 23.37
C ALA A 64 20.34 5.47 24.00
N ALA A 65 21.53 4.85 24.03
CA ALA A 65 22.75 5.48 24.50
C ALA A 65 23.17 6.66 23.61
N ALA A 66 23.01 6.56 22.29
CA ALA A 66 23.31 7.66 21.36
C ALA A 66 22.32 8.83 21.50
N VAL A 67 21.02 8.56 21.68
CA VAL A 67 19.98 9.59 21.84
C VAL A 67 20.10 10.35 23.17
N SER A 68 20.54 9.68 24.24
CA SER A 68 20.75 10.31 25.56
C SER A 68 22.02 11.18 25.66
N ALA A 69 22.96 11.03 24.72
CA ALA A 69 24.22 11.78 24.69
C ALA A 69 24.07 13.15 23.99
N GLY A 70 23.22 14.02 24.53
CA GLY A 70 22.90 15.35 23.98
C GLY A 70 24.07 16.36 24.00
N LYS A 71 25.07 16.15 23.15
CA LYS A 71 26.19 17.08 22.89
C LYS A 71 26.49 17.16 21.39
N THR A 72 26.76 18.38 20.93
CA THR A 72 27.15 18.67 19.55
C THR A 72 28.49 18.03 19.22
N MET A 73 28.48 16.95 18.44
CA MET A 73 29.67 16.50 17.70
C MET A 73 29.73 17.28 16.40
N ALA A 74 30.59 18.29 16.36
CA ALA A 74 30.82 19.06 15.14
C ALA A 74 31.43 18.15 14.05
N THR A 75 30.90 18.23 12.84
CA THR A 75 31.42 17.52 11.68
C THR A 75 32.79 18.07 11.33
N ALA A 76 33.85 17.37 11.74
CA ALA A 76 35.21 17.72 11.35
C ALA A 76 35.35 17.53 9.83
N TYR A 77 35.53 18.63 9.10
CA TYR A 77 35.86 18.61 7.68
C TYR A 77 37.18 17.85 7.48
N LEU A 78 37.17 16.82 6.64
CA LEU A 78 38.39 16.25 6.08
C LEU A 78 38.75 17.02 4.82
N ASP A 79 39.50 18.11 5.00
CA ASP A 79 40.05 18.92 3.92
C ASP A 79 41.35 18.27 3.37
N PRO A 80 41.41 17.83 2.11
CA PRO A 80 42.47 16.95 1.64
C PRO A 80 43.66 17.73 1.01
N ASN A 81 44.56 18.27 1.85
CA ASN A 81 46.02 18.32 1.58
C ASN A 81 46.80 19.11 2.65
N LEU A 82 47.92 18.56 3.15
CA LEU A 82 49.23 19.19 2.95
C LEU A 82 50.42 18.26 3.28
N ASN A 83 51.36 18.17 2.34
CA ASN A 83 52.81 17.99 2.51
C ASN A 83 53.35 17.07 3.63
N HIS A 84 53.73 15.85 3.24
CA HIS A 84 55.02 15.31 3.66
C HIS A 84 55.96 15.30 2.45
N ALA A 85 57.10 15.98 2.55
CA ALA A 85 58.13 15.94 1.51
C ALA A 85 59.12 14.81 1.78
N LEU A 86 59.53 14.08 0.73
CA LEU A 86 60.93 13.70 0.44
C LEU A 86 61.03 12.83 -0.84
N LEU A 87 62.05 13.15 -1.66
CA LEU A 87 62.74 12.27 -2.63
C LEU A 87 61.98 11.63 -3.82
N GLY A 88 61.93 12.37 -4.92
CA GLY A 88 62.60 11.96 -6.17
C GLY A 88 61.82 11.15 -7.23
N GLY A 89 62.16 11.35 -8.52
CA GLY A 89 61.83 10.38 -9.58
C GLY A 89 61.27 10.89 -10.93
N ALA A 90 62.04 11.68 -11.68
CA ALA A 90 61.94 11.86 -13.15
C ALA A 90 60.64 12.43 -13.77
N LYS A 91 60.74 12.88 -15.03
CA LYS A 91 59.65 13.48 -15.83
C LYS A 91 59.22 12.52 -16.93
N SER A 92 57.94 12.52 -17.29
CA SER A 92 57.53 12.34 -18.69
C SER A 92 56.20 13.05 -18.99
N ARG A 93 56.16 13.79 -20.10
CA ARG A 93 54.93 14.22 -20.79
C ARG A 93 54.92 13.50 -22.13
N LEU A 94 53.76 13.04 -22.60
CA LEU A 94 53.25 13.30 -23.95
C LEU A 94 51.81 12.80 -24.12
N SER A 95 51.18 13.15 -25.23
CA SER A 95 49.72 13.15 -25.40
C SER A 95 49.15 11.90 -26.07
N ALA A 96 47.98 11.47 -25.61
CA ALA A 96 46.91 10.84 -26.41
C ALA A 96 45.57 11.12 -25.69
N GLY A 97 44.46 11.20 -26.42
CA GLY A 97 43.16 11.57 -25.84
C GLY A 97 42.06 10.54 -26.09
N GLY A 98 40.87 10.80 -25.51
CA GLY A 98 39.61 10.18 -25.95
C GLY A 98 39.04 9.04 -25.09
N SER A 99 38.51 9.36 -23.90
CA SER A 99 37.40 8.62 -23.28
C SER A 99 36.79 9.38 -22.09
N ASP A 100 36.09 10.49 -22.36
CA ASP A 100 35.20 11.09 -21.36
C ASP A 100 33.84 10.34 -21.37
N ARG A 101 33.17 10.27 -20.21
CA ARG A 101 32.03 9.40 -19.83
C ARG A 101 32.35 7.89 -19.79
N THR A 102 32.31 7.30 -18.57
CA THR A 102 31.58 6.03 -18.26
C THR A 102 31.52 5.64 -16.76
N MET A 103 31.95 6.47 -15.79
CA MET A 103 32.00 6.04 -14.36
C MET A 103 31.06 6.74 -13.36
N ALA A 104 30.28 7.76 -13.77
CA ALA A 104 29.37 8.47 -12.86
C ALA A 104 27.95 7.87 -12.74
N GLY A 105 27.50 7.09 -13.73
CA GLY A 105 26.07 6.80 -13.94
C GLY A 105 25.44 5.64 -13.15
N SER A 106 26.18 4.98 -12.25
CA SER A 106 25.72 3.73 -11.60
C SER A 106 24.81 3.95 -10.38
N VAL A 107 25.07 5.01 -9.60
CA VAL A 107 24.43 5.22 -8.28
C VAL A 107 23.11 5.99 -8.38
N ASP A 108 22.99 6.89 -9.36
CA ASP A 108 21.84 7.80 -9.54
C ASP A 108 20.58 7.09 -10.11
N ARG A 109 20.69 5.85 -10.58
CA ARG A 109 19.59 5.08 -11.19
C ARG A 109 18.90 4.14 -10.20
N VAL A 110 18.63 4.63 -8.99
CA VAL A 110 17.95 3.91 -7.92
C VAL A 110 16.74 4.71 -7.44
N LEU A 111 15.55 4.16 -7.65
CA LEU A 111 14.30 4.74 -7.16
C LEU A 111 13.94 4.12 -5.80
N LYS A 112 13.83 4.93 -4.75
CA LYS A 112 13.36 4.48 -3.43
C LYS A 112 11.83 4.58 -3.40
N VAL A 113 11.16 3.43 -3.34
CA VAL A 113 9.68 3.34 -3.31
C VAL A 113 9.23 2.82 -1.95
N CYS A 114 8.47 3.64 -1.23
CA CYS A 114 7.79 3.27 0.01
C CYS A 114 6.62 2.31 -0.29
N HIS A 115 6.33 1.37 0.61
CA HIS A 115 5.30 0.35 0.40
C HIS A 115 4.81 -0.26 1.72
N HIS A 116 3.66 -0.93 1.66
CA HIS A 116 2.94 -1.53 2.80
C HIS A 116 3.15 -3.05 2.93
N PHE A 117 4.19 -3.62 2.30
CA PHE A 117 4.57 -5.02 2.53
C PHE A 117 5.29 -5.16 3.87
N GLU A 118 4.65 -5.81 4.84
CA GLU A 118 5.19 -6.03 6.17
C GLU A 118 6.51 -6.80 6.14
N THR A 119 7.55 -6.21 6.75
CA THR A 119 8.85 -6.85 6.97
C THR A 119 9.14 -6.91 8.48
N ASN A 120 10.09 -7.74 8.89
CA ASN A 120 10.50 -7.86 10.31
C ASN A 120 11.23 -6.60 10.85
N THR A 121 11.14 -5.45 10.18
CA THR A 121 11.79 -4.19 10.57
C THR A 121 10.76 -3.20 11.10
N GLU A 122 11.15 -2.43 12.12
CA GLU A 122 10.20 -1.74 13.01
C GLU A 122 9.57 -0.45 12.47
N ASN A 123 9.89 -0.07 11.23
CA ASN A 123 9.39 1.16 10.63
C ASN A 123 7.93 0.98 10.16
N SER A 124 7.09 1.99 10.38
CA SER A 124 5.75 2.09 9.78
C SER A 124 5.76 2.38 8.26
N CYS A 125 6.96 2.60 7.70
CA CYS A 125 7.17 2.91 6.29
C CYS A 125 8.31 2.01 5.79
N TRP A 126 7.96 0.86 5.21
CA TRP A 126 8.91 -0.01 4.52
C TRP A 126 9.20 0.56 3.12
N SER A 127 10.37 0.25 2.56
CA SER A 127 10.72 0.77 1.23
C SER A 127 11.70 -0.13 0.48
N SER A 128 11.52 -0.27 -0.83
CA SER A 128 12.42 -0.98 -1.75
C SER A 128 13.25 -0.01 -2.58
N ASN A 129 14.53 -0.31 -2.77
CA ASN A 129 15.46 0.45 -3.60
C ASN A 129 15.59 -0.20 -4.99
N ILE A 130 14.88 0.33 -5.97
CA ILE A 130 14.72 -0.27 -7.30
C ILE A 130 15.69 0.35 -8.30
N ARG A 131 16.69 -0.45 -8.74
CA ARG A 131 17.51 -0.10 -9.91
C ARG A 131 16.68 -0.16 -11.20
N TYR A 132 16.81 0.87 -12.05
CA TYR A 132 16.06 1.03 -13.30
C TYR A 132 16.95 1.51 -14.46
N GLY A 133 16.45 1.47 -15.70
CA GLY A 133 17.14 1.94 -16.92
C GLY A 133 16.36 3.04 -17.65
N ASP A 134 16.93 3.64 -18.70
CA ASP A 134 16.36 4.82 -19.36
C ASP A 134 14.95 4.59 -19.92
N ALA A 135 14.68 3.38 -20.41
CA ALA A 135 13.39 2.96 -20.95
C ALA A 135 12.48 2.25 -19.91
N THR A 136 12.82 2.29 -18.62
CA THR A 136 11.95 1.73 -17.57
C THR A 136 10.78 2.68 -17.30
N ASP A 137 9.56 2.13 -17.32
CA ASP A 137 8.32 2.81 -17.01
C ASP A 137 7.86 2.55 -15.57
N ILE A 138 6.81 3.26 -15.14
CA ILE A 138 6.22 3.08 -13.81
C ILE A 138 5.67 1.66 -13.63
N ARG A 139 5.08 1.09 -14.68
CA ARG A 139 4.62 -0.31 -14.74
C ARG A 139 5.72 -1.30 -14.37
N GLY A 140 6.93 -1.14 -14.93
CA GLY A 140 8.10 -1.96 -14.62
C GLY A 140 8.65 -1.77 -13.20
N ILE A 141 8.53 -0.58 -12.61
CA ILE A 141 8.81 -0.35 -11.18
C ILE A 141 7.82 -1.10 -10.30
N ILE A 142 6.52 -0.97 -10.57
CA ILE A 142 5.44 -1.62 -9.82
C ILE A 142 5.63 -3.14 -9.87
N GLN A 143 5.66 -3.73 -11.07
CA GLN A 143 5.75 -5.18 -11.26
C GLN A 143 6.96 -5.78 -10.51
N LYS A 144 8.12 -5.14 -10.60
CA LYS A 144 9.35 -5.57 -9.95
C LYS A 144 9.31 -5.57 -8.42
N ILE A 145 8.43 -4.78 -7.80
CA ILE A 145 8.16 -4.88 -6.35
C ILE A 145 7.17 -6.02 -6.08
N LEU A 146 6.10 -6.11 -6.87
CA LEU A 146 5.04 -7.12 -6.70
C LEU A 146 5.55 -8.56 -6.88
N ASP A 147 6.49 -8.78 -7.81
CA ASP A 147 7.15 -10.07 -8.06
C ASP A 147 7.90 -10.58 -6.82
N ILE A 148 8.60 -9.69 -6.10
CA ILE A 148 9.35 -10.01 -4.87
C ILE A 148 8.40 -10.55 -3.79
N HIS A 149 7.20 -9.98 -3.71
CA HIS A 149 6.18 -10.33 -2.72
C HIS A 149 5.14 -11.35 -3.22
N LYS A 150 5.26 -11.83 -4.46
CA LYS A 150 4.41 -12.86 -5.08
C LYS A 150 2.92 -12.52 -5.08
N VAL A 151 2.60 -11.24 -5.31
CA VAL A 151 1.22 -10.74 -5.45
C VAL A 151 0.55 -11.34 -6.68
N ARG A 152 -0.72 -11.75 -6.57
CA ARG A 152 -1.55 -12.16 -7.73
C ARG A 152 -2.34 -11.00 -8.30
N TRP A 153 -2.91 -10.13 -7.45
CA TRP A 153 -3.72 -8.98 -7.85
C TRP A 153 -2.89 -7.76 -8.30
N THR A 154 -1.99 -7.95 -9.27
CA THR A 154 -1.02 -6.91 -9.68
C THR A 154 -1.69 -5.69 -10.32
N SER A 155 -2.80 -5.89 -11.03
CA SER A 155 -3.60 -4.84 -11.67
C SER A 155 -4.25 -3.85 -10.70
N CYS A 156 -4.28 -4.15 -9.39
CA CYS A 156 -4.87 -3.28 -8.37
C CYS A 156 -3.94 -2.15 -7.90
N PHE A 157 -2.66 -2.19 -8.27
CA PHE A 157 -1.61 -1.30 -7.75
C PHE A 157 -1.28 -0.13 -8.69
N GLY A 158 -1.11 1.06 -8.11
CA GLY A 158 -0.56 2.25 -8.74
C GLY A 158 0.63 2.82 -7.95
N LEU A 159 1.33 3.80 -8.52
CA LEU A 159 2.44 4.50 -7.85
C LEU A 159 2.06 5.95 -7.58
N ARG A 160 2.01 6.34 -6.31
CA ARG A 160 1.74 7.71 -5.86
C ARG A 160 3.06 8.46 -5.66
N LEU A 161 3.11 9.71 -6.11
CA LEU A 161 4.17 10.65 -5.84
C LEU A 161 3.60 11.79 -4.99
N SER A 162 4.16 12.03 -3.81
CA SER A 162 3.72 13.09 -2.89
C SER A 162 4.89 13.94 -2.43
N ASN A 163 4.68 15.25 -2.35
CA ASN A 163 5.60 16.18 -1.71
C ASN A 163 5.53 16.01 -0.18
N THR A 164 6.66 15.87 0.51
CA THR A 164 6.68 15.68 1.97
C THR A 164 6.38 16.95 2.76
N GLN A 165 6.58 18.11 2.14
CA GLN A 165 6.38 19.45 2.71
C GLN A 165 4.95 19.96 2.46
N SER A 166 4.27 19.46 1.41
CA SER A 166 2.93 19.89 1.00
C SER A 166 2.00 18.69 0.77
N ARG A 167 1.15 18.39 1.78
CA ARG A 167 0.25 17.22 1.80
C ARG A 167 -0.72 17.17 0.61
N ASP A 168 -1.12 18.34 0.10
CA ASP A 168 -2.08 18.46 -1.00
C ASP A 168 -1.45 18.27 -2.39
N GLN A 169 -0.11 18.29 -2.49
CA GLN A 169 0.60 18.09 -3.75
C GLN A 169 0.87 16.60 -3.99
N VAL A 170 -0.16 15.91 -4.47
CA VAL A 170 -0.16 14.49 -4.83
C VAL A 170 -0.33 14.33 -6.34
N HIS A 171 0.54 13.53 -6.95
CA HIS A 171 0.46 13.10 -8.34
C HIS A 171 0.41 11.57 -8.39
N TRP A 172 -0.60 10.99 -9.03
CA TRP A 172 -0.57 9.58 -9.39
C TRP A 172 0.18 9.40 -10.71
N LEU A 173 1.14 8.48 -10.71
CA LEU A 173 2.03 8.26 -11.83
C LEU A 173 1.46 7.15 -12.70
N HIS A 174 0.98 7.52 -13.89
CA HIS A 174 0.39 6.59 -14.83
C HIS A 174 1.39 5.48 -15.22
N PRO A 175 0.96 4.20 -15.33
CA PRO A 175 1.87 3.07 -15.58
C PRO A 175 2.79 3.25 -16.78
N ASP A 176 2.32 3.93 -17.85
CA ASP A 176 3.03 4.10 -19.12
C ASP A 176 3.81 5.42 -19.20
N MET A 177 4.24 5.96 -18.05
CA MET A 177 5.22 7.05 -17.95
C MET A 177 6.63 6.50 -17.74
N GLY A 178 7.63 7.08 -18.41
CA GLY A 178 9.05 6.74 -18.18
C GLY A 178 9.55 7.30 -16.84
N VAL A 179 10.27 6.50 -16.04
CA VAL A 179 10.79 6.89 -14.72
C VAL A 179 11.70 8.13 -14.84
N SER A 180 12.58 8.18 -15.84
CA SER A 180 13.48 9.31 -16.07
C SER A 180 12.71 10.63 -16.30
N HIS A 181 11.62 10.58 -17.07
CA HIS A 181 10.77 11.76 -17.34
C HIS A 181 10.01 12.22 -16.09
N VAL A 182 9.59 11.30 -15.21
CA VAL A 182 9.00 11.65 -13.91
C VAL A 182 10.01 12.38 -13.03
N ARG A 183 11.25 11.87 -12.92
CA ARG A 183 12.31 12.53 -12.13
C ARG A 183 12.70 13.89 -12.70
N GLU A 184 12.71 14.04 -14.03
CA GLU A 184 12.89 15.33 -14.71
C GLU A 184 11.76 16.32 -14.37
N LYS A 185 10.49 15.91 -14.55
CA LYS A 185 9.27 16.73 -14.33
C LYS A 185 9.12 17.22 -12.88
N TYR A 186 9.56 16.43 -11.89
CA TYR A 186 9.30 16.71 -10.47
C TYR A 186 10.55 16.98 -9.61
N GLU A 187 11.59 16.13 -9.67
CA GLU A 187 12.78 16.30 -8.83
C GLU A 187 13.73 17.36 -9.40
N GLN A 188 14.10 17.23 -10.69
CA GLN A 188 15.12 18.09 -11.31
C GLN A 188 14.58 19.51 -11.58
N ALA A 189 13.31 19.63 -11.96
CA ALA A 189 12.65 20.92 -12.12
C ALA A 189 12.42 21.67 -10.79
N ARG A 190 12.48 20.98 -9.64
CA ARG A 190 12.16 21.54 -8.31
C ARG A 190 13.05 20.97 -7.19
N PRO A 191 14.38 21.23 -7.22
CA PRO A 191 15.34 20.60 -6.29
C PRO A 191 15.16 20.98 -4.80
N ASN A 192 14.27 21.92 -4.48
CA ASN A 192 13.93 22.31 -3.11
C ASN A 192 12.73 21.52 -2.54
N GLU A 193 11.95 20.84 -3.38
CA GLU A 193 10.81 20.01 -2.98
C GLU A 193 11.30 18.57 -2.71
N GLU A 194 11.04 18.06 -1.50
CA GLU A 194 11.33 16.65 -1.18
C GLU A 194 10.15 15.77 -1.61
N TRP A 195 10.44 14.77 -2.44
CA TRP A 195 9.47 13.89 -3.06
C TRP A 195 9.51 12.47 -2.51
N ARG A 196 8.34 11.85 -2.35
CA ARG A 196 8.18 10.45 -1.92
C ARG A 196 7.37 9.66 -2.93
N TYR A 197 7.96 8.58 -3.44
CA TYR A 197 7.27 7.54 -4.20
C TYR A 197 6.67 6.52 -3.23
N GLU A 198 5.38 6.21 -3.36
CA GLU A 198 4.65 5.25 -2.54
C GLU A 198 3.84 4.32 -3.45
N LEU A 199 4.16 3.03 -3.44
CA LEU A 199 3.33 2.00 -4.06
C LEU A 199 2.02 1.90 -3.26
N ARG A 200 0.87 1.86 -3.93
CA ARG A 200 -0.43 1.76 -3.26
C ARG A 200 -1.41 0.91 -4.05
N ILE A 201 -2.30 0.21 -3.35
CA ILE A 201 -3.52 -0.33 -3.97
C ILE A 201 -4.47 0.85 -4.19
N ARG A 202 -4.99 0.97 -5.43
CA ARG A 202 -5.86 2.08 -5.85
C ARG A 202 -7.10 1.59 -6.59
N TYR A 203 -6.95 0.62 -7.49
CA TYR A 203 -8.03 0.11 -8.34
C TYR A 203 -8.56 -1.18 -7.70
N LEU A 204 -9.75 -1.14 -7.12
CA LEU A 204 -10.32 -2.28 -6.39
C LEU A 204 -11.27 -3.10 -7.30
N PRO A 205 -11.22 -4.43 -7.29
CA PRO A 205 -12.25 -5.24 -7.95
C PRO A 205 -13.55 -5.25 -7.12
N LYS A 206 -14.70 -5.51 -7.75
CA LYS A 206 -15.98 -5.66 -7.03
C LYS A 206 -15.90 -6.80 -6.01
N GLY A 207 -16.29 -6.52 -4.76
CA GLY A 207 -16.12 -7.48 -3.66
C GLY A 207 -14.66 -7.81 -3.31
N PHE A 208 -13.71 -6.88 -3.54
CA PHE A 208 -12.25 -7.05 -3.33
C PHE A 208 -11.84 -7.78 -2.04
N VAL A 209 -12.55 -7.59 -0.93
CA VAL A 209 -12.24 -8.24 0.36
C VAL A 209 -12.17 -9.77 0.22
N GLN A 210 -13.13 -10.39 -0.48
CA GLN A 210 -13.15 -11.83 -0.73
C GLN A 210 -12.04 -12.26 -1.71
N GLN A 211 -11.77 -11.44 -2.72
CA GLN A 211 -10.73 -11.71 -3.71
C GLN A 211 -9.31 -11.61 -3.11
N PHE A 212 -9.12 -10.73 -2.12
CA PHE A 212 -7.86 -10.53 -1.42
C PHE A 212 -7.63 -11.60 -0.33
N THR A 213 -8.66 -12.19 0.29
CA THR A 213 -8.44 -13.30 1.24
C THR A 213 -7.76 -14.52 0.62
N GLU A 214 -7.96 -14.74 -0.69
CA GLU A 214 -7.22 -15.75 -1.44
C GLU A 214 -5.77 -15.34 -1.78
N ASP A 215 -5.43 -14.05 -1.70
CA ASP A 215 -4.13 -13.49 -2.09
C ASP A 215 -3.48 -12.74 -0.91
N LYS A 216 -2.99 -13.52 0.05
CA LYS A 216 -2.51 -13.04 1.36
C LYS A 216 -1.50 -11.88 1.30
N PRO A 217 -0.56 -11.78 0.33
CA PRO A 217 0.28 -10.60 0.18
C PRO A 217 -0.55 -9.32 -0.03
N THR A 218 -1.56 -9.36 -0.90
CA THR A 218 -2.45 -8.23 -1.22
C THR A 218 -3.36 -7.87 -0.06
N LEU A 219 -3.95 -8.86 0.64
CA LEU A 219 -4.76 -8.58 1.83
C LEU A 219 -3.95 -7.88 2.95
N ASN A 220 -2.73 -8.35 3.22
CA ASN A 220 -1.87 -7.72 4.22
C ASN A 220 -1.41 -6.32 3.77
N TYR A 221 -1.13 -6.14 2.47
CA TYR A 221 -0.80 -4.83 1.91
C TYR A 221 -1.94 -3.83 2.11
N PHE A 222 -3.16 -4.22 1.70
CA PHE A 222 -4.35 -3.40 1.80
C PHE A 222 -4.66 -3.05 3.25
N TYR A 223 -4.55 -4.04 4.15
CA TYR A 223 -4.70 -3.82 5.59
C TYR A 223 -3.72 -2.77 6.13
N HIS A 224 -2.42 -2.90 5.84
CA HIS A 224 -1.42 -1.96 6.37
C HIS A 224 -1.57 -0.57 5.77
N GLN A 225 -1.92 -0.46 4.49
CA GLN A 225 -2.26 0.81 3.84
C GLN A 225 -3.45 1.49 4.54
N VAL A 226 -4.60 0.81 4.63
CA VAL A 226 -5.82 1.36 5.25
C VAL A 226 -5.63 1.66 6.74
N LYS A 227 -4.86 0.83 7.47
CA LYS A 227 -4.48 1.10 8.87
C LYS A 227 -3.59 2.35 9.00
N ASN A 228 -2.60 2.52 8.11
CA ASN A 228 -1.76 3.72 8.07
C ASN A 228 -2.59 4.98 7.81
N ASP A 229 -3.49 4.92 6.84
CA ASP A 229 -4.32 6.05 6.46
C ASP A 229 -5.30 6.41 7.60
N TYR A 230 -5.95 5.41 8.23
CA TYR A 230 -6.71 5.58 9.48
C TYR A 230 -5.89 6.31 10.56
N MET A 231 -4.67 5.84 10.85
CA MET A 231 -3.79 6.42 11.89
C MET A 231 -3.26 7.82 11.55
N THR A 232 -3.38 8.31 10.31
CA THR A 232 -2.76 9.57 9.85
C THR A 232 -3.73 10.59 9.22
N GLU A 233 -5.00 10.22 9.02
CA GLU A 233 -6.06 11.09 8.50
C GLU A 233 -7.18 11.34 9.51
N ILE A 234 -7.70 10.27 10.12
CA ILE A 234 -8.93 10.36 10.93
C ILE A 234 -8.80 9.85 12.37
N GLY A 235 -7.74 9.13 12.73
CA GLY A 235 -7.68 8.35 13.99
C GLY A 235 -7.99 9.15 15.26
N GLU A 236 -7.53 10.40 15.32
CA GLU A 236 -7.77 11.31 16.46
C GLU A 236 -9.22 11.82 16.56
N GLN A 237 -10.00 11.68 15.48
CA GLN A 237 -11.42 12.08 15.39
C GLN A 237 -12.39 10.91 15.65
N VAL A 238 -11.89 9.68 15.78
CA VAL A 238 -12.70 8.47 15.90
C VAL A 238 -13.11 8.20 17.36
N GLU A 239 -14.34 7.73 17.55
CA GLU A 239 -14.88 7.43 18.88
C GLU A 239 -13.98 6.48 19.69
N GLN A 240 -13.88 6.76 20.99
CA GLN A 240 -12.91 6.13 21.90
C GLN A 240 -13.00 4.60 21.90
N ASP A 241 -14.19 4.02 21.83
CA ASP A 241 -14.39 2.57 21.83
C ASP A 241 -14.04 1.92 20.48
N ILE A 242 -14.29 2.60 19.36
CA ILE A 242 -13.87 2.18 18.01
C ILE A 242 -12.34 2.18 17.93
N ALA A 243 -11.69 3.26 18.35
CA ALA A 243 -10.23 3.33 18.41
C ALA A 243 -9.62 2.24 19.33
N LEU A 244 -10.28 1.94 20.46
CA LEU A 244 -9.90 0.80 21.32
C LEU A 244 -10.09 -0.56 20.64
N LYS A 245 -11.17 -0.78 19.89
CA LYS A 245 -11.43 -2.01 19.13
C LYS A 245 -10.37 -2.22 18.04
N LEU A 246 -10.15 -1.20 17.21
CA LEU A 246 -9.18 -1.22 16.10
C LEU A 246 -7.76 -1.48 16.61
N GLY A 247 -7.32 -0.78 17.66
CA GLY A 247 -6.00 -1.03 18.26
C GLY A 247 -5.87 -2.40 18.95
N CYS A 248 -6.93 -2.91 19.59
CA CYS A 248 -6.90 -4.27 20.14
C CYS A 248 -6.84 -5.35 19.05
N LEU A 249 -7.44 -5.12 17.88
CA LEU A 249 -7.31 -6.00 16.71
C LEU A 249 -5.87 -6.00 16.18
N GLU A 250 -5.21 -4.85 16.08
CA GLU A 250 -3.78 -4.82 15.68
C GLU A 250 -2.88 -5.46 16.74
N ILE A 251 -3.14 -5.31 18.05
CA ILE A 251 -2.38 -6.06 19.08
C ILE A 251 -2.55 -7.58 18.89
N ARG A 252 -3.77 -8.06 18.61
CA ARG A 252 -4.05 -9.48 18.36
C ARG A 252 -3.40 -10.00 17.07
N ARG A 253 -3.39 -9.19 16.01
CA ARG A 253 -2.75 -9.51 14.72
C ARG A 253 -1.23 -9.45 14.81
N PHE A 254 -0.64 -8.43 15.41
CA PHE A 254 0.80 -8.26 15.55
C PHE A 254 1.43 -9.39 16.39
N PHE A 255 0.83 -9.72 17.54
CA PHE A 255 1.31 -10.79 18.41
C PHE A 255 0.58 -12.13 18.18
N LYS A 256 0.77 -12.72 16.99
CA LYS A 256 0.08 -13.94 16.51
C LYS A 256 0.15 -15.12 17.50
N GLU A 257 1.26 -15.30 18.21
CA GLU A 257 1.45 -16.37 19.22
C GLU A 257 0.92 -16.03 20.64
N MET A 258 0.42 -14.82 20.89
CA MET A 258 -0.01 -14.40 22.22
C MET A 258 -1.24 -15.20 22.70
N ARG A 259 -1.21 -15.68 23.95
CA ARG A 259 -2.39 -16.30 24.60
C ARG A 259 -3.46 -15.23 24.88
N GLY A 260 -4.73 -15.56 24.71
CA GLY A 260 -5.84 -14.60 24.83
C GLY A 260 -5.96 -13.86 26.16
N ASN A 261 -5.42 -14.41 27.26
CA ASN A 261 -5.38 -13.78 28.58
C ASN A 261 -4.00 -13.17 28.93
N ALA A 262 -3.05 -13.08 27.99
CA ALA A 262 -1.70 -12.64 28.30
C ALA A 262 -1.62 -11.20 28.81
N LEU A 263 -2.49 -10.30 28.34
CA LEU A 263 -2.53 -8.90 28.78
C LEU A 263 -3.10 -8.71 30.20
N ASP A 264 -3.74 -9.72 30.81
CA ASP A 264 -4.14 -9.64 32.22
C ASP A 264 -2.93 -9.45 33.15
N LYS A 265 -1.78 -10.05 32.80
CA LYS A 265 -0.53 -9.92 33.53
C LYS A 265 0.03 -8.50 33.40
N LYS A 266 0.27 -7.85 34.55
CA LYS A 266 0.81 -6.48 34.61
C LYS A 266 2.12 -6.32 33.83
N SER A 267 3.07 -7.27 33.98
CA SER A 267 4.34 -7.29 33.24
C SER A 267 4.18 -7.27 31.72
N ASN A 268 3.20 -7.99 31.19
CA ASN A 268 3.00 -8.14 29.76
C ASN A 268 2.38 -6.88 29.15
N TYR A 269 1.51 -6.21 29.90
CA TYR A 269 1.02 -4.88 29.53
C TYR A 269 2.11 -3.81 29.67
N GLU A 270 2.96 -3.87 30.71
CA GLU A 270 4.08 -2.92 30.87
C GLU A 270 5.12 -3.03 29.75
N LEU A 271 5.37 -4.24 29.24
CA LEU A 271 6.19 -4.48 28.04
C LEU A 271 5.57 -3.81 26.79
N LEU A 272 4.27 -4.00 26.58
CA LEU A 272 3.52 -3.36 25.49
C LEU A 272 3.53 -1.82 25.61
N GLU A 273 3.43 -1.31 26.83
CA GLU A 273 3.34 0.13 27.12
C GLU A 273 4.68 0.85 26.97
N LYS A 274 5.78 0.23 27.41
CA LYS A 274 7.11 0.87 27.51
C LYS A 274 8.05 0.49 26.37
N ASP A 275 8.12 -0.80 26.04
CA ASP A 275 9.16 -1.33 25.15
C ASP A 275 8.67 -1.40 23.71
N VAL A 276 7.37 -1.69 23.50
CA VAL A 276 6.75 -1.71 22.16
C VAL A 276 6.13 -0.34 21.80
N GLY A 277 5.51 0.31 22.78
CA GLY A 277 4.88 1.63 22.67
C GLY A 277 3.43 1.58 22.15
N LEU A 278 2.47 2.05 22.97
CA LEU A 278 1.04 2.07 22.63
C LEU A 278 0.70 2.86 21.36
N ARG A 279 1.53 3.85 21.00
CA ARG A 279 1.39 4.67 19.77
C ARG A 279 1.48 3.89 18.46
N ARG A 280 1.94 2.63 18.49
CA ARG A 280 1.88 1.73 17.32
C ARG A 280 0.46 1.16 17.06
N PHE A 281 -0.43 1.25 18.04
CA PHE A 281 -1.74 0.60 18.05
C PHE A 281 -2.92 1.57 18.21
N PHE A 282 -2.69 2.74 18.81
CA PHE A 282 -3.75 3.68 19.20
C PHE A 282 -3.42 5.11 18.79
N PRO A 283 -4.40 5.91 18.33
CA PRO A 283 -4.26 7.34 18.09
C PRO A 283 -3.75 8.09 19.34
N LYS A 284 -3.05 9.20 19.14
CA LYS A 284 -2.40 9.96 20.23
C LYS A 284 -3.41 10.50 21.23
N ASP A 285 -4.53 11.05 20.78
CA ASP A 285 -5.48 11.74 21.64
C ASP A 285 -6.25 10.75 22.53
N LEU A 286 -6.41 9.48 22.10
CA LEU A 286 -6.87 8.38 22.96
C LEU A 286 -5.88 8.10 24.11
N LEU A 287 -4.57 8.17 23.85
CA LEU A 287 -3.53 7.90 24.85
C LEU A 287 -3.34 9.07 25.82
N ASP A 288 -3.40 10.30 25.33
CA ASP A 288 -3.18 11.51 26.12
C ASP A 288 -4.44 11.91 26.92
N SER A 289 -5.66 11.58 26.47
CA SER A 289 -6.91 11.87 27.20
C SER A 289 -7.26 10.84 28.29
N VAL A 290 -6.92 9.56 28.11
CA VAL A 290 -7.33 8.48 29.04
C VAL A 290 -6.21 8.13 30.01
N LYS A 291 -6.39 8.46 31.30
CA LYS A 291 -5.45 8.12 32.39
C LYS A 291 -5.00 6.66 32.32
N ALA A 292 -3.70 6.40 32.30
CA ALA A 292 -3.09 5.07 32.04
C ALA A 292 -3.72 3.89 32.81
N LYS A 293 -4.06 4.07 34.10
CA LYS A 293 -4.73 3.02 34.91
C LYS A 293 -6.13 2.64 34.39
N THR A 294 -6.83 3.57 33.76
CA THR A 294 -8.12 3.36 33.08
C THR A 294 -7.90 2.81 31.67
N LEU A 295 -6.99 3.40 30.90
CA LEU A 295 -6.62 2.95 29.55
C LEU A 295 -6.23 1.46 29.54
N ARG A 296 -5.36 1.05 30.49
CA ARG A 296 -5.00 -0.36 30.70
C ARG A 296 -6.22 -1.27 30.88
N LYS A 297 -7.19 -0.86 31.71
CA LYS A 297 -8.41 -1.67 31.93
C LYS A 297 -9.24 -1.79 30.65
N LEU A 298 -9.38 -0.69 29.90
CA LEU A 298 -10.12 -0.68 28.64
C LEU A 298 -9.46 -1.60 27.60
N ILE A 299 -8.13 -1.51 27.42
CA ILE A 299 -7.37 -2.42 26.54
C ILE A 299 -7.53 -3.87 27.00
N GLN A 300 -7.38 -4.16 28.30
CA GLN A 300 -7.56 -5.53 28.84
C GLN A 300 -8.99 -6.07 28.67
N GLN A 301 -10.01 -5.21 28.69
CA GLN A 301 -11.42 -5.59 28.51
C GLN A 301 -11.77 -5.80 27.03
N THR A 302 -11.36 -4.89 26.16
CA THR A 302 -11.62 -4.97 24.71
C THR A 302 -10.81 -6.08 24.05
N PHE A 303 -9.54 -6.28 24.44
CA PHE A 303 -8.71 -7.37 23.90
C PHE A 303 -9.35 -8.75 24.11
N LYS A 304 -10.06 -9.00 25.21
CA LYS A 304 -10.75 -10.28 25.46
C LYS A 304 -11.86 -10.60 24.46
N GLN A 305 -12.42 -9.59 23.79
CA GLN A 305 -13.45 -9.77 22.76
C GLN A 305 -12.83 -10.27 21.43
N VAL A 306 -11.57 -9.91 21.18
CA VAL A 306 -10.82 -10.27 19.96
C VAL A 306 -9.75 -11.34 20.19
N ALA A 307 -9.54 -11.73 21.45
CA ALA A 307 -8.44 -12.59 21.92
C ALA A 307 -8.30 -13.95 21.21
N ASN A 308 -9.40 -14.47 20.66
CA ASN A 308 -9.47 -15.77 19.99
C ASN A 308 -9.41 -15.66 18.45
N LEU A 309 -9.38 -14.45 17.88
CA LEU A 309 -9.30 -14.24 16.44
C LEU A 309 -7.89 -14.56 15.92
N ASN A 310 -7.83 -15.12 14.71
CA ASN A 310 -6.59 -15.29 13.97
C ASN A 310 -6.21 -14.03 13.19
N ASP A 311 -5.01 -14.04 12.60
CA ASP A 311 -4.41 -12.98 11.78
C ASP A 311 -5.37 -12.38 10.72
N GLU A 312 -6.00 -13.26 9.93
CA GLU A 312 -6.90 -12.93 8.84
C GLU A 312 -8.26 -12.41 9.35
N GLN A 313 -8.79 -13.03 10.39
CA GLN A 313 -10.00 -12.58 11.08
C GLN A 313 -9.82 -11.19 11.73
N CYS A 314 -8.63 -10.88 12.23
CA CYS A 314 -8.33 -9.54 12.74
C CYS A 314 -8.31 -8.49 11.64
N ILE A 315 -7.71 -8.79 10.49
CA ILE A 315 -7.71 -7.91 9.32
C ILE A 315 -9.15 -7.65 8.84
N LEU A 316 -9.92 -8.72 8.64
CA LEU A 316 -11.31 -8.61 8.17
C LEU A 316 -12.18 -7.82 9.15
N LYS A 317 -12.06 -8.09 10.47
CA LYS A 317 -12.86 -7.39 11.49
C LYS A 317 -12.43 -5.93 11.68
N PHE A 318 -11.18 -5.59 11.41
CA PHE A 318 -10.71 -4.20 11.42
C PHE A 318 -11.31 -3.41 10.26
N LEU A 319 -11.26 -3.97 9.06
CA LEU A 319 -11.87 -3.39 7.86
C LEU A 319 -13.39 -3.21 8.04
N GLU A 320 -14.09 -4.24 8.53
CA GLU A 320 -15.53 -4.21 8.83
C GLU A 320 -15.91 -3.06 9.81
N ILE A 321 -15.13 -2.87 10.88
CA ILE A 321 -15.39 -1.82 11.89
C ILE A 321 -15.07 -0.42 11.36
N LEU A 322 -14.12 -0.30 10.44
CA LEU A 322 -13.65 0.99 9.90
C LEU A 322 -14.50 1.50 8.73
N ALA A 323 -15.05 0.62 7.89
CA ALA A 323 -15.80 0.97 6.68
C ALA A 323 -16.98 1.97 6.86
N PRO A 324 -17.74 1.97 7.98
CA PRO A 324 -18.83 2.93 8.18
C PRO A 324 -18.36 4.37 8.45
N ILE A 325 -17.13 4.54 8.94
CA ILE A 325 -16.56 5.85 9.34
C ILE A 325 -15.45 6.34 8.41
N TYR A 326 -14.87 5.45 7.59
CA TYR A 326 -13.83 5.77 6.61
C TYR A 326 -14.05 4.96 5.33
N ARG A 327 -14.43 5.65 4.25
CA ARG A 327 -14.70 5.05 2.93
C ARG A 327 -13.40 4.81 2.16
N TYR A 328 -12.57 3.90 2.68
CA TYR A 328 -11.30 3.48 2.06
C TYR A 328 -11.46 2.76 0.71
N ASP A 329 -12.70 2.46 0.31
CA ASP A 329 -13.07 1.73 -0.90
C ASP A 329 -13.35 2.63 -2.11
N LYS A 330 -13.33 3.96 -1.96
CA LYS A 330 -13.54 4.91 -3.06
C LYS A 330 -12.79 6.23 -2.88
N GLU A 331 -12.49 6.91 -3.97
CA GLU A 331 -11.97 8.28 -3.96
C GLU A 331 -13.08 9.28 -4.33
N CYS A 332 -13.15 10.40 -3.60
CA CYS A 332 -14.12 11.48 -3.85
C CYS A 332 -13.44 12.75 -4.37
N PHE A 333 -14.01 13.38 -5.40
CA PHE A 333 -13.45 14.55 -6.09
C PHE A 333 -14.48 15.68 -6.18
N LYS A 334 -14.13 16.85 -5.64
CA LYS A 334 -14.94 18.07 -5.82
C LYS A 334 -14.62 18.68 -7.18
N CYS A 335 -15.65 18.77 -8.02
CA CYS A 335 -15.53 19.12 -9.43
C CYS A 335 -16.87 19.65 -9.93
N ALA A 336 -16.94 20.01 -11.21
CA ALA A 336 -18.20 20.32 -11.88
C ALA A 336 -18.45 19.45 -13.10
N LEU A 337 -19.72 19.09 -13.34
CA LEU A 337 -20.14 18.30 -14.49
C LEU A 337 -20.83 19.18 -15.53
N GLY A 338 -20.65 18.82 -16.80
CA GLY A 338 -21.32 19.44 -17.95
C GLY A 338 -20.44 20.37 -18.77
N SER A 339 -20.82 20.55 -20.03
CA SER A 339 -20.16 21.38 -21.04
C SER A 339 -20.79 22.79 -21.12
N SER A 340 -22.12 22.83 -21.33
CA SER A 340 -22.89 24.08 -21.48
C SER A 340 -23.58 24.52 -20.18
N TRP A 341 -24.03 23.57 -19.36
CA TRP A 341 -24.61 23.80 -18.03
C TRP A 341 -23.72 23.13 -16.99
N VAL A 342 -23.03 23.92 -16.18
CA VAL A 342 -21.96 23.46 -15.29
C VAL A 342 -22.48 23.35 -13.85
N ILE A 343 -22.56 22.13 -13.32
CA ILE A 343 -23.10 21.83 -11.98
C ILE A 343 -21.98 21.37 -11.05
N GLN A 344 -21.77 22.05 -9.92
CA GLN A 344 -20.80 21.64 -8.89
C GLN A 344 -21.31 20.38 -8.16
N VAL A 345 -20.45 19.37 -8.01
CA VAL A 345 -20.75 18.08 -7.38
C VAL A 345 -19.52 17.52 -6.64
N GLU A 346 -19.74 16.47 -5.85
CA GLU A 346 -18.67 15.56 -5.41
C GLU A 346 -18.79 14.24 -6.18
N LEU A 347 -17.92 14.02 -7.18
CA LEU A 347 -17.80 12.71 -7.84
C LEU A 347 -17.29 11.68 -6.83
N ALA A 348 -17.84 10.46 -6.86
CA ALA A 348 -17.37 9.31 -6.10
C ALA A 348 -17.04 8.18 -7.07
N ILE A 349 -15.79 7.71 -7.03
CA ILE A 349 -15.23 6.70 -7.94
C ILE A 349 -14.78 5.49 -7.13
N GLY A 350 -15.43 4.34 -7.33
CA GLY A 350 -15.19 3.13 -6.54
C GLY A 350 -15.72 1.86 -7.22
N PRO A 351 -15.40 0.66 -6.71
CA PRO A 351 -15.80 -0.60 -7.32
C PRO A 351 -17.32 -0.75 -7.36
N GLU A 352 -18.01 -0.38 -6.28
CA GLU A 352 -19.46 -0.59 -6.14
C GLU A 352 -20.26 0.57 -6.76
N GLU A 353 -19.82 1.83 -6.58
CA GLU A 353 -20.47 3.02 -7.16
C GLU A 353 -20.20 3.21 -8.67
N GLY A 354 -19.13 2.62 -9.22
CA GLY A 354 -18.67 2.92 -10.58
C GLY A 354 -18.18 4.37 -10.69
N ILE A 355 -18.69 5.09 -11.70
CA ILE A 355 -18.63 6.56 -11.78
C ILE A 355 -19.99 7.10 -11.33
N SER A 356 -20.04 7.75 -10.17
CA SER A 356 -21.25 8.36 -9.58
C SER A 356 -20.97 9.76 -9.05
N TYR A 357 -22.01 10.55 -8.77
CA TYR A 357 -21.89 11.85 -8.08
C TYR A 357 -22.83 11.99 -6.89
N LEU A 358 -22.46 12.87 -5.95
CA LEU A 358 -23.30 13.33 -4.84
C LEU A 358 -23.52 14.84 -4.99
N THR A 359 -24.73 15.31 -4.64
CA THR A 359 -25.00 16.75 -4.46
C THR A 359 -24.69 17.18 -3.03
N ASP A 360 -25.04 16.34 -2.06
CA ASP A 360 -25.03 16.66 -0.62
C ASP A 360 -24.44 15.52 0.22
N LYS A 361 -23.87 15.88 1.37
CA LYS A 361 -23.32 14.89 2.32
C LYS A 361 -24.43 13.98 2.85
N GLY A 362 -24.32 12.68 2.58
CA GLY A 362 -25.33 11.68 2.98
C GLY A 362 -26.44 11.45 1.94
N SER A 363 -26.40 12.12 0.79
CA SER A 363 -27.23 11.74 -0.37
C SER A 363 -26.83 10.36 -0.90
N THR A 364 -27.80 9.63 -1.47
CA THR A 364 -27.52 8.42 -2.25
C THR A 364 -26.78 8.82 -3.54
N PRO A 365 -25.61 8.23 -3.87
CA PRO A 365 -24.89 8.58 -5.09
C PRO A 365 -25.72 8.32 -6.35
N THR A 366 -25.80 9.32 -7.22
CA THR A 366 -26.43 9.19 -8.54
C THR A 366 -25.42 8.63 -9.53
N HIS A 367 -25.72 7.47 -10.10
CA HIS A 367 -24.83 6.79 -11.04
C HIS A 367 -24.79 7.48 -12.41
N LEU A 368 -23.60 7.55 -13.01
CA LEU A 368 -23.35 8.13 -14.32
C LEU A 368 -22.92 7.07 -15.35
N ALA A 369 -21.97 6.21 -14.99
CA ALA A 369 -21.44 5.18 -15.88
C ALA A 369 -20.71 4.06 -15.13
N ASN A 370 -20.69 2.86 -15.71
CA ASN A 370 -19.79 1.78 -15.32
C ASN A 370 -18.47 1.87 -16.10
N PHE A 371 -17.36 1.41 -15.50
CA PHE A 371 -16.04 1.48 -16.12
C PHE A 371 -15.94 0.71 -17.46
N ASN A 372 -16.68 -0.39 -17.61
CA ASN A 372 -16.76 -1.16 -18.86
C ASN A 372 -17.57 -0.48 -19.97
N GLN A 373 -18.18 0.68 -19.70
CA GLN A 373 -18.84 1.53 -20.70
C GLN A 373 -17.91 2.65 -21.19
N VAL A 374 -16.78 2.92 -20.53
CA VAL A 374 -15.85 3.98 -20.95
C VAL A 374 -15.07 3.50 -22.18
N GLN A 375 -15.21 4.24 -23.29
CA GLN A 375 -14.55 3.92 -24.56
C GLN A 375 -13.23 4.68 -24.74
N SER A 376 -13.13 5.91 -24.21
CA SER A 376 -11.90 6.69 -24.21
C SER A 376 -11.93 7.80 -23.17
N ILE A 377 -10.74 8.18 -22.72
CA ILE A 377 -10.49 9.19 -21.70
C ILE A 377 -9.58 10.26 -22.32
N GLN A 378 -9.92 11.54 -22.14
CA GLN A 378 -9.08 12.67 -22.55
C GLN A 378 -9.02 13.68 -21.41
N TYR A 379 -7.86 14.30 -21.19
CA TYR A 379 -7.74 15.40 -20.23
C TYR A 379 -6.87 16.53 -20.79
N SER A 380 -7.13 17.75 -20.34
CA SER A 380 -6.43 18.96 -20.77
C SER A 380 -6.41 20.02 -19.67
N ALA A 381 -5.53 21.00 -19.82
CA ALA A 381 -5.65 22.26 -19.09
C ALA A 381 -6.71 23.13 -19.77
N MET A 382 -7.56 23.78 -18.98
CA MET A 382 -8.36 24.91 -19.46
C MET A 382 -7.46 26.14 -19.67
N GLU A 383 -8.01 27.20 -20.27
CA GLU A 383 -7.24 28.42 -20.59
C GLU A 383 -6.50 29.02 -19.38
N GLU A 384 -5.34 29.61 -19.66
CA GLU A 384 -4.30 29.95 -18.68
C GLU A 384 -4.76 30.84 -17.51
N LYS A 385 -5.83 31.63 -17.71
CA LYS A 385 -6.46 32.47 -16.69
C LYS A 385 -7.01 31.67 -15.51
N ASP A 386 -7.54 30.48 -15.76
CA ASP A 386 -8.33 29.71 -14.78
C ASP A 386 -7.53 28.60 -14.10
N ARG A 387 -6.47 28.10 -14.73
CA ARG A 387 -5.60 26.97 -14.25
C ARG A 387 -6.33 25.64 -13.95
N LYS A 388 -7.63 25.55 -14.24
CA LYS A 388 -8.48 24.37 -14.09
C LYS A 388 -8.04 23.23 -15.01
N GLY A 389 -8.39 22.01 -14.61
CA GLY A 389 -8.32 20.84 -15.49
C GLY A 389 -9.69 20.56 -16.12
N MET A 390 -9.68 19.96 -17.31
CA MET A 390 -10.85 19.33 -17.90
C MET A 390 -10.55 17.86 -18.17
N LEU A 391 -11.54 17.01 -17.92
CA LEU A 391 -11.55 15.59 -18.24
C LEU A 391 -12.81 15.30 -19.08
N GLN A 392 -12.67 14.54 -20.15
CA GLN A 392 -13.78 14.11 -20.99
C GLN A 392 -13.74 12.59 -21.13
N LEU A 393 -14.90 11.98 -20.90
CA LEU A 393 -15.09 10.53 -20.93
C LEU A 393 -16.10 10.19 -22.02
N ASN A 394 -15.67 9.49 -23.07
CA ASN A 394 -16.59 8.93 -24.05
C ASN A 394 -17.21 7.66 -23.45
N VAL A 395 -18.54 7.58 -23.40
CA VAL A 395 -19.28 6.49 -22.72
C VAL A 395 -20.22 5.83 -23.72
N ALA A 396 -20.13 4.50 -23.83
CA ALA A 396 -20.93 3.68 -24.71
C ALA A 396 -22.44 3.86 -24.45
N GLY A 397 -23.15 4.39 -25.44
CA GLY A 397 -24.59 4.69 -25.37
C GLY A 397 -24.93 6.13 -24.99
N ALA A 398 -23.96 6.95 -24.59
CA ALA A 398 -24.14 8.40 -24.45
C ALA A 398 -24.01 9.10 -25.82
N ALA A 399 -24.82 10.15 -26.04
CA ALA A 399 -24.76 10.96 -27.26
C ALA A 399 -23.67 12.06 -27.21
N GLU A 400 -23.28 12.48 -26.00
CA GLU A 400 -22.21 13.45 -25.74
C GLU A 400 -21.25 12.90 -24.68
N PRO A 401 -19.95 13.26 -24.72
CA PRO A 401 -18.98 12.82 -23.73
C PRO A 401 -19.21 13.48 -22.37
N LEU A 402 -19.15 12.68 -21.30
CA LEU A 402 -19.24 13.17 -19.92
C LEU A 402 -18.05 14.08 -19.63
N THR A 403 -18.31 15.37 -19.55
CA THR A 403 -17.31 16.42 -19.32
C THR A 403 -17.27 16.79 -17.83
N VAL A 404 -16.07 16.76 -17.26
CA VAL A 404 -15.77 17.06 -15.85
C VAL A 404 -14.73 18.18 -15.79
N THR A 405 -15.02 19.24 -15.06
CA THR A 405 -14.09 20.35 -14.78
C THR A 405 -13.55 20.23 -13.36
N THR A 406 -12.23 20.19 -13.20
CA THR A 406 -11.53 20.04 -11.92
C THR A 406 -10.84 21.33 -11.50
N ALA A 407 -10.55 21.47 -10.21
CA ALA A 407 -9.88 22.67 -9.67
C ALA A 407 -8.43 22.87 -10.19
N SER A 408 -7.81 21.84 -10.77
CA SER A 408 -6.46 21.92 -11.36
C SER A 408 -6.23 20.80 -12.39
N LEU A 409 -5.25 21.00 -13.28
CA LEU A 409 -4.78 19.95 -14.20
C LEU A 409 -4.33 18.69 -13.43
N THR A 410 -3.60 18.83 -12.33
CA THR A 410 -3.18 17.70 -11.46
C THR A 410 -4.37 16.86 -11.00
N MET A 411 -5.49 17.50 -10.68
CA MET A 411 -6.71 16.79 -10.27
C MET A 411 -7.37 16.05 -11.43
N ALA A 412 -7.26 16.55 -12.67
CA ALA A 412 -7.69 15.85 -13.88
C ALA A 412 -6.73 14.68 -14.22
N GLU A 413 -5.41 14.86 -14.12
CA GLU A 413 -4.41 13.78 -14.24
C GLU A 413 -4.72 12.64 -13.23
N ASN A 414 -4.92 12.98 -11.96
CA ASN A 414 -5.20 12.02 -10.89
C ASN A 414 -6.53 11.27 -11.06
N LEU A 415 -7.56 11.93 -11.61
CA LEU A 415 -8.87 11.34 -11.88
C LEU A 415 -8.86 10.48 -13.16
N ALA A 416 -8.11 10.90 -14.19
CA ALA A 416 -7.90 10.12 -15.40
C ALA A 416 -7.21 8.79 -15.09
N ASP A 417 -6.11 8.80 -14.32
CA ASP A 417 -5.39 7.59 -13.89
C ASP A 417 -6.29 6.63 -13.09
N LEU A 418 -7.17 7.16 -12.22
CA LEU A 418 -8.10 6.34 -11.44
C LEU A 418 -9.08 5.60 -12.35
N ILE A 419 -9.77 6.33 -13.23
CA ILE A 419 -10.78 5.77 -14.12
C ILE A 419 -10.13 4.82 -15.13
N ASP A 420 -9.00 5.19 -15.72
CA ASP A 420 -8.23 4.35 -16.65
C ASP A 420 -7.74 3.05 -15.99
N GLY A 421 -7.30 3.11 -14.74
CA GLY A 421 -6.95 1.92 -13.96
C GLY A 421 -8.13 1.01 -13.65
N TYR A 422 -9.31 1.56 -13.34
CA TYR A 422 -10.54 0.78 -13.24
C TYR A 422 -10.98 0.19 -14.60
N CYS A 423 -10.85 0.93 -15.70
CA CYS A 423 -11.19 0.43 -17.05
C CYS A 423 -10.32 -0.75 -17.45
N ARG A 424 -8.99 -0.64 -17.28
CA ARG A 424 -8.05 -1.78 -17.40
C ARG A 424 -8.45 -2.97 -16.54
N LEU A 425 -8.78 -2.73 -15.27
CA LEU A 425 -9.10 -3.78 -14.31
C LEU A 425 -10.37 -4.56 -14.69
N VAL A 426 -11.44 -3.88 -15.14
CA VAL A 426 -12.71 -4.55 -15.49
C VAL A 426 -12.68 -5.18 -16.88
N SER A 427 -11.97 -4.60 -17.85
CA SER A 427 -11.82 -5.16 -19.20
C SER A 427 -10.74 -6.24 -19.28
N MET A 428 -9.94 -6.42 -18.22
CA MET A 428 -8.74 -7.28 -18.17
C MET A 428 -7.66 -6.88 -19.17
N GLU A 429 -7.59 -5.59 -19.51
CA GLU A 429 -6.70 -5.05 -20.54
C GLU A 429 -5.47 -4.35 -19.95
N THR A 430 -4.34 -4.46 -20.63
CA THR A 430 -3.07 -3.85 -20.19
C THR A 430 -2.88 -2.44 -20.72
N HIS A 431 -3.50 -2.10 -21.87
CA HIS A 431 -3.36 -0.81 -22.53
C HIS A 431 -4.19 0.30 -21.84
N SER A 432 -3.87 1.56 -22.11
CA SER A 432 -4.58 2.71 -21.54
C SER A 432 -5.72 3.19 -22.44
N PHE A 433 -6.84 3.56 -21.83
CA PHE A 433 -7.98 4.22 -22.45
C PHE A 433 -7.74 5.74 -22.64
N ILE A 434 -6.62 6.27 -22.13
CA ILE A 434 -6.25 7.69 -22.25
C ILE A 434 -5.71 7.95 -23.66
N VAL A 435 -6.48 8.67 -24.46
CA VAL A 435 -6.09 9.11 -25.80
C VAL A 435 -5.13 10.27 -25.68
N ARG A 436 -3.83 9.99 -25.83
CA ARG A 436 -2.76 10.99 -25.89
C ARG A 436 -2.87 11.80 -27.19
N VAL A 437 -3.55 12.94 -27.14
CA VAL A 437 -3.58 13.91 -28.25
C VAL A 437 -2.18 14.46 -28.47
N GLN A 438 -1.51 14.01 -29.53
CA GLN A 438 -0.28 14.65 -30.02
C GLN A 438 -0.62 16.08 -30.43
N LYS A 439 -0.02 17.07 -29.77
CA LYS A 439 -0.05 18.46 -30.27
C LYS A 439 0.68 18.51 -31.61
N GLU A 440 0.15 19.26 -32.57
CA GLU A 440 0.81 19.48 -33.86
C GLU A 440 2.23 20.02 -33.65
N GLY A 441 3.21 19.16 -33.88
CA GLY A 441 4.61 19.39 -33.52
C GLY A 441 5.34 18.06 -33.31
N GLU A 442 4.76 17.16 -32.50
CA GLU A 442 5.28 15.79 -32.33
C GLU A 442 4.84 14.90 -33.49
N ARG A 443 5.42 15.13 -34.67
CA ARG A 443 5.30 14.20 -35.79
C ARG A 443 6.00 12.89 -35.41
N ALA A 444 5.22 11.86 -35.10
CA ALA A 444 5.69 10.50 -35.22
C ALA A 444 6.31 10.31 -36.62
N LEU A 445 7.54 9.77 -36.69
CA LEU A 445 8.18 9.50 -37.97
C LEU A 445 7.26 8.57 -38.79
N PRO A 446 6.97 8.89 -40.07
CA PRO A 446 6.07 8.08 -40.86
C PRO A 446 6.62 6.66 -40.96
N SER A 447 5.77 5.67 -40.62
CA SER A 447 6.12 4.26 -40.65
C SER A 447 6.80 3.90 -41.96
N ILE A 448 8.02 3.33 -41.88
CA ILE A 448 8.80 2.93 -43.06
C ILE A 448 7.88 2.08 -43.96
N PRO A 449 7.67 2.46 -45.24
CA PRO A 449 6.81 1.70 -46.13
C PRO A 449 7.28 0.25 -46.20
N LYS A 450 6.37 -0.69 -45.90
CA LYS A 450 6.66 -2.12 -46.01
C LYS A 450 7.07 -2.42 -47.44
N VAL A 451 8.33 -2.82 -47.64
CA VAL A 451 8.88 -3.12 -48.96
C VAL A 451 8.02 -4.21 -49.61
N SER A 452 7.39 -3.88 -50.74
CA SER A 452 6.54 -4.81 -51.47
C SER A 452 7.41 -5.89 -52.11
N ASN A 453 7.15 -7.15 -51.76
CA ASN A 453 7.94 -8.28 -52.24
C ASN A 453 7.68 -8.53 -53.73
N ASN A 454 8.65 -8.13 -54.57
CA ASN A 454 8.53 -8.08 -56.03
C ASN A 454 9.54 -9.00 -56.75
N GLU A 455 9.86 -10.17 -56.17
CA GLU A 455 10.68 -11.21 -56.81
C GLU A 455 9.96 -12.00 -57.93
N LYS A 456 9.34 -11.29 -58.89
CA LYS A 456 8.83 -11.87 -60.15
C LYS A 456 8.96 -10.90 -61.32
N LYS A 457 10.16 -10.83 -61.93
CA LYS A 457 10.42 -10.71 -63.40
C LYS A 457 11.90 -10.43 -63.67
N LEU A 458 12.77 -11.44 -63.52
CA LEU A 458 14.18 -11.31 -63.91
C LEU A 458 14.84 -12.61 -64.42
N GLU A 459 14.10 -13.41 -65.19
CA GLU A 459 14.71 -14.41 -66.09
C GLU A 459 13.83 -14.63 -67.33
N ALA A 460 14.18 -13.92 -68.43
CA ALA A 460 13.44 -13.97 -69.69
C ALA A 460 14.31 -13.71 -70.94
N VAL A 461 15.65 -13.84 -70.83
CA VAL A 461 16.57 -13.74 -71.97
C VAL A 461 17.71 -14.76 -71.87
N ARG A 462 17.44 -16.01 -72.29
CA ARG A 462 18.37 -16.90 -73.01
C ARG A 462 17.69 -18.23 -73.36
N SER A 463 17.06 -18.28 -74.54
CA SER A 463 16.77 -19.54 -75.22
C SER A 463 18.07 -20.10 -75.81
N GLY A 464 18.36 -21.39 -75.63
CA GLY A 464 19.53 -22.00 -76.25
C GLY A 464 19.86 -23.44 -75.81
N VAL A 465 19.77 -24.35 -76.79
CA VAL A 465 20.42 -25.68 -76.86
C VAL A 465 19.75 -26.85 -76.10
N ARG A 466 19.89 -28.03 -76.73
CA ARG A 466 19.35 -29.38 -76.44
C ARG A 466 20.11 -30.01 -75.23
N ALA A 467 19.72 -31.13 -74.60
CA ALA A 467 19.27 -32.38 -75.21
C ALA A 467 18.77 -33.48 -74.23
N ILE A 468 17.91 -34.37 -74.75
CA ILE A 468 17.77 -35.83 -74.49
C ILE A 468 17.27 -36.31 -73.10
N SER A 469 16.48 -37.38 -73.16
CA SER A 469 15.71 -38.07 -72.11
C SER A 469 16.24 -39.47 -71.77
N VAL A 470 15.97 -39.98 -70.56
CA VAL A 470 15.83 -41.43 -70.28
C VAL A 470 14.70 -41.67 -69.25
N SER A 471 14.04 -42.82 -69.41
CA SER A 471 13.03 -43.51 -68.58
C SER A 471 13.50 -43.86 -67.14
N ASP A 472 12.78 -44.56 -66.24
CA ASP A 472 11.67 -45.52 -66.36
C ASP A 472 10.78 -45.61 -65.08
N SER A 473 9.76 -46.49 -65.03
CA SER A 473 8.83 -46.68 -63.88
C SER A 473 8.12 -48.07 -63.86
N PRO A 474 7.25 -48.42 -62.87
CA PRO A 474 7.48 -48.54 -61.42
C PRO A 474 7.56 -50.05 -61.00
N PRO A 475 6.54 -50.85 -60.56
CA PRO A 475 5.22 -50.68 -59.90
C PRO A 475 5.11 -51.41 -58.51
N ASN A 476 3.87 -51.74 -58.05
CA ASN A 476 3.47 -52.61 -56.90
C ASN A 476 3.74 -52.09 -55.46
N GLY A 477 2.79 -51.98 -54.52
CA GLY A 477 1.31 -52.11 -54.46
C GLY A 477 0.78 -51.40 -53.17
N ILE A 478 -0.45 -50.86 -53.05
CA ILE A 478 -1.78 -51.53 -52.96
C ILE A 478 -1.84 -52.46 -51.70
N LEU A 479 -2.72 -52.30 -50.69
CA LEU A 479 -3.89 -51.43 -50.42
C LEU A 479 -4.18 -51.30 -48.89
N GLY A 480 -5.02 -50.33 -48.46
CA GLY A 480 -5.72 -50.31 -47.15
C GLY A 480 -5.00 -49.59 -46.01
N SER A 481 -5.49 -48.56 -45.30
CA SER A 481 -6.82 -47.96 -44.98
C SER A 481 -7.36 -48.29 -43.58
N LEU A 482 -7.65 -47.21 -42.84
CA LEU A 482 -8.38 -47.02 -41.56
C LEU A 482 -8.77 -48.23 -40.69
N TYR A 483 -8.65 -48.06 -39.36
CA TYR A 483 -9.83 -48.06 -38.48
C TYR A 483 -9.63 -47.15 -37.24
N TRP A 484 -10.70 -46.45 -36.84
CA TRP A 484 -10.87 -45.85 -35.51
C TRP A 484 -11.58 -46.84 -34.58
N THR A 485 -11.38 -46.72 -33.27
CA THR A 485 -12.20 -47.42 -32.26
C THR A 485 -12.86 -46.40 -31.32
N VAL A 486 -14.16 -46.57 -31.10
CA VAL A 486 -15.00 -45.73 -30.24
C VAL A 486 -15.26 -46.46 -28.92
N SER A 487 -15.35 -45.70 -27.82
CA SER A 487 -16.03 -46.11 -26.59
C SER A 487 -16.95 -44.98 -26.12
N GLY A 488 -18.20 -45.30 -25.78
CA GLY A 488 -19.17 -44.29 -25.35
C GLY A 488 -20.50 -44.90 -24.89
N GLY A 489 -21.38 -44.03 -24.37
CA GLY A 489 -22.69 -44.38 -23.81
C GLY A 489 -22.70 -44.38 -22.27
N ALA A 490 -23.79 -44.04 -21.61
CA ALA A 490 -25.01 -43.37 -22.11
C ALA A 490 -25.77 -42.71 -20.93
N CYS A 491 -26.53 -41.65 -21.22
CA CYS A 491 -27.58 -41.17 -20.30
C CYS A 491 -28.82 -42.07 -20.39
N PRO A 492 -29.76 -41.92 -19.44
CA PRO A 492 -31.13 -41.61 -19.85
C PRO A 492 -31.61 -40.27 -19.28
N GLN A 493 -32.52 -39.62 -20.01
CA GLN A 493 -33.35 -38.51 -19.51
C GLN A 493 -34.61 -39.09 -18.83
N ASN A 494 -35.23 -38.35 -17.91
CA ASN A 494 -36.59 -37.84 -18.16
C ASN A 494 -37.17 -36.96 -17.03
N CYS A 495 -37.92 -35.96 -17.50
CA CYS A 495 -39.14 -35.36 -16.93
C CYS A 495 -39.14 -34.65 -15.56
N ASP A 496 -39.78 -33.49 -15.60
CA ASP A 496 -40.30 -32.69 -14.49
C ASP A 496 -41.50 -33.37 -13.81
N VAL A 497 -41.65 -33.17 -12.49
CA VAL A 497 -42.92 -32.82 -11.79
C VAL A 497 -42.52 -31.93 -10.59
N ALA A 498 -43.39 -31.00 -10.19
CA ALA A 498 -43.15 -30.09 -9.07
C ALA A 498 -43.71 -30.60 -7.73
N GLU A 499 -43.07 -30.17 -6.63
CA GLU A 499 -43.73 -29.57 -5.45
C GLU A 499 -42.77 -28.57 -4.77
#